data_AF-A0A8H7BX63-F1
#
_entry.id   AF-A0A8H7BX63-F1
#
_cell.length_a   1.000
_cell.length_b   1.000
_cell.length_c   1.000
_cell.angle_alpha   90.00
_cell.angle_beta   90.00
_cell.angle_gamma   90.00
#
_symmetry.space_group_name_H-M   'P 1'
#
loop_
_entity.id
_entity.type
_entity.pdbx_description
1 polymer ?
#
loop_
_entity_poly.entity_id
_entity_poly.type
_entity_poly.pdbx_seq_one_letter_code
_entity_poly.pdbx_strand_id
1 'polypeptide(L)'
;MTTNPNVESIEEDIDDDPYNARIEKTGCAQENEDLLLCYYDKRDWRLCKEEMLRFRKCFQRNLNNAGSKELIESEKNVINE
;
A
#
# COMPACT_ATOMS: atom_id res chain seq x y z
N MET A 1 -28.89 40.97 -7.10
CA MET A 1 -27.81 40.28 -7.84
C MET A 1 -26.63 40.16 -6.90
N THR A 2 -26.45 38.99 -6.29
CA THR A 2 -25.17 38.39 -5.84
C THR A 2 -25.53 37.05 -5.19
N THR A 3 -25.77 36.03 -6.00
CA THR A 3 -25.74 34.65 -5.52
C THR A 3 -24.28 34.26 -5.42
N ASN A 4 -23.78 34.21 -4.19
CA ASN A 4 -22.50 33.61 -3.85
C ASN A 4 -22.65 32.10 -4.08
N PRO A 5 -21.98 31.48 -5.07
CA PRO A 5 -22.04 30.04 -5.18
C PRO A 5 -21.13 29.51 -4.09
N ASN A 6 -21.78 29.03 -3.04
CA ASN A 6 -21.20 28.09 -2.09
C ASN A 6 -20.53 27.01 -2.92
N VAL A 7 -19.19 27.01 -2.93
CA VAL A 7 -18.36 26.03 -3.61
C VAL A 7 -18.66 24.71 -2.90
N GLU A 8 -19.63 24.00 -3.45
CA GLU A 8 -19.87 22.60 -3.18
C GLU A 8 -18.53 21.90 -3.46
N SER A 9 -17.97 21.35 -2.39
CA SER A 9 -16.72 20.61 -2.39
C SER A 9 -16.72 19.66 -3.58
N ILE A 10 -15.81 19.90 -4.53
CA ILE A 10 -15.45 18.95 -5.56
C ILE A 10 -14.68 17.82 -4.84
N GLU A 11 -15.41 17.01 -4.09
CA GLU A 11 -15.01 15.64 -3.68
C GLU A 11 -15.51 14.67 -4.75
N GLU A 12 -15.38 15.05 -6.03
CA GLU A 12 -15.61 14.14 -7.14
C GLU A 12 -14.39 13.22 -7.24
N ASP A 13 -14.48 12.05 -6.61
CA ASP A 13 -13.84 10.79 -7.03
C ASP A 13 -12.44 10.95 -7.62
N ILE A 14 -11.46 11.33 -6.79
CA ILE A 14 -10.12 10.82 -7.01
C ILE A 14 -10.25 9.32 -6.71
N ASP A 15 -10.47 8.52 -7.75
CA ASP A 15 -10.41 7.04 -7.68
C ASP A 15 -8.98 6.67 -7.26
N ASP A 16 -8.70 6.81 -5.96
CA ASP A 16 -7.50 6.29 -5.34
C ASP A 16 -7.57 4.78 -5.59
N ASP A 17 -6.74 4.33 -6.54
CA ASP A 17 -6.61 2.93 -6.93
C ASP A 17 -6.79 2.06 -5.67
N PRO A 18 -7.76 1.12 -5.65
CA PRO A 18 -8.03 0.29 -4.49
C PRO A 18 -6.78 -0.41 -3.92
N TYR A 19 -5.75 -0.60 -4.76
CA TYR A 19 -4.42 -1.01 -4.32
C TYR A 19 -3.74 0.05 -3.45
N ASN A 20 -3.55 1.26 -3.96
CA ASN A 20 -2.93 2.38 -3.25
C ASN A 20 -3.68 2.71 -1.96
N ALA A 21 -5.02 2.80 -2.01
CA ALA A 21 -5.85 3.06 -0.84
C ALA A 21 -5.65 2.01 0.28
N ARG A 22 -5.37 0.74 -0.08
CA ARG A 22 -5.06 -0.32 0.89
C ARG A 22 -3.67 -0.14 1.49
N ILE A 23 -2.67 0.23 0.67
CA ILE A 23 -1.31 0.48 1.16
C ILE A 23 -1.31 1.66 2.13
N GLU A 24 -1.98 2.77 1.80
CA GLU A 24 -2.06 3.95 2.67
C GLU A 24 -2.66 3.62 4.04
N LYS A 25 -3.72 2.80 4.09
CA LYS A 25 -4.32 2.35 5.35
C LYS A 25 -3.36 1.59 6.25
N THR A 26 -2.31 0.96 5.70
CA THR A 26 -1.29 0.28 6.52
C THR A 26 -0.26 1.20 7.14
N GLY A 27 -0.11 2.43 6.64
CA GLY A 27 1.02 3.29 6.99
C GLY A 27 2.36 2.83 6.40
N CYS A 28 2.36 1.90 5.44
CA CYS A 28 3.55 1.36 4.78
C CYS A 28 3.78 1.91 3.36
N ALA A 29 3.26 3.11 3.09
CA ALA A 29 3.35 3.75 1.77
C ALA A 29 4.79 4.03 1.35
N GLN A 30 5.64 4.49 2.29
CA GLN A 30 7.04 4.76 2.02
C GLN A 30 7.81 3.50 1.62
N GLU A 31 7.65 2.40 2.34
CA GLU A 31 8.34 1.15 2.00
C GLU A 31 7.84 0.56 0.67
N ASN A 32 6.57 0.79 0.32
CA ASN A 32 6.02 0.44 -0.98
C ASN A 32 6.65 1.29 -2.09
N GLU A 33 6.75 2.61 -1.89
CA GLU A 33 7.38 3.52 -2.85
C GLU A 33 8.84 3.15 -3.09
N ASP A 34 9.61 2.89 -2.03
CA ASP A 34 11.01 2.44 -2.13
C ASP A 34 11.16 1.18 -2.98
N LEU A 35 10.24 0.23 -2.82
CA LEU A 35 10.20 -1.01 -3.60
C LEU A 35 9.88 -0.75 -5.08
N LEU A 36 8.89 0.12 -5.35
CA LEU A 36 8.51 0.50 -6.71
C LEU A 36 9.65 1.26 -7.42
N LEU A 37 10.33 2.16 -6.71
CA LEU A 37 11.50 2.88 -7.23
C LEU A 37 12.64 1.91 -7.56
N CYS A 38 12.95 0.95 -6.69
CA CYS A 38 13.97 -0.06 -6.99
C CYS A 38 13.61 -0.88 -8.25
N TYR A 39 12.35 -1.30 -8.39
CA TYR A 39 11.92 -2.00 -9.59
C TYR A 39 11.96 -1.10 -10.83
N TYR A 40 11.58 0.17 -10.70
CA TYR A 40 11.64 1.12 -11.81
C TYR A 40 13.08 1.26 -12.34
N ASP A 41 14.05 1.36 -11.44
CA ASP A 41 15.47 1.49 -11.78
C ASP A 41 16.05 0.20 -12.35
N LYS A 42 15.80 -0.95 -11.70
CA LYS A 42 16.47 -2.22 -12.03
C LYS A 42 15.70 -3.09 -13.01
N ARG A 43 14.39 -2.91 -13.11
CA ARG A 43 13.44 -3.76 -13.85
C ARG A 43 13.50 -5.25 -13.46
N ASP A 44 14.00 -5.55 -12.26
CA ASP A 44 14.11 -6.91 -11.72
C ASP A 44 13.88 -6.91 -10.21
N TRP A 45 12.75 -7.48 -9.79
CA TRP A 45 12.34 -7.55 -8.38
C TRP A 45 13.30 -8.40 -7.52
N ARG A 46 14.05 -9.34 -8.12
CA ARG A 46 15.03 -10.17 -7.40
C ARG A 46 16.20 -9.36 -6.88
N LEU A 47 16.49 -8.23 -7.52
CA LEU A 47 17.52 -7.27 -7.12
C LEU A 47 17.03 -6.24 -6.09
N CYS A 48 15.75 -6.32 -5.69
CA CYS A 48 15.08 -5.44 -4.72
C CYS A 48 14.69 -6.20 -3.44
N LYS A 49 15.49 -7.21 -3.08
CA LYS A 49 15.19 -8.09 -1.94
C LYS A 49 15.12 -7.32 -0.62
N GLU A 50 15.93 -6.29 -0.45
CA GLU A 50 15.96 -5.50 0.78
C GLU A 50 14.69 -4.65 0.93
N GLU A 51 14.29 -3.95 -0.12
CA GLU A 51 13.05 -3.16 -0.22
C GLU A 51 11.84 -4.07 0.03
N MET A 52 11.81 -5.24 -0.62
CA MET A 52 10.74 -6.22 -0.47
C MET A 52 10.62 -6.72 0.98
N LEU A 53 11.76 -6.95 1.66
CA LEU A 53 11.76 -7.33 3.08
C LEU A 53 11.32 -6.17 3.99
N ARG A 54 11.69 -4.93 3.69
CA ARG A 54 11.24 -3.74 4.45
C ARG A 54 9.72 -3.60 4.35
N PHE A 55 9.19 -3.61 3.12
CA PHE A 55 7.76 -3.53 2.87
C PHE A 55 7.00 -4.67 3.54
N ARG A 56 7.45 -5.92 3.36
CA ARG A 56 6.83 -7.09 4.01
C ARG A 56 6.80 -6.94 5.53
N LYS A 57 7.90 -6.55 6.17
CA LYS A 57 7.95 -6.37 7.64
C LYS A 57 7.00 -5.27 8.11
N CYS A 58 6.91 -4.16 7.39
CA CYS A 58 5.94 -3.12 7.72
C CYS A 58 4.51 -3.65 7.58
N PHE A 59 4.21 -4.29 6.46
CA PHE A 59 2.87 -4.77 6.15
C PHE A 59 2.39 -5.84 7.15
N GLN A 60 3.29 -6.75 7.56
CA GLN A 60 3.03 -7.77 8.59
C GLN A 60 2.67 -7.16 9.97
N ARG A 61 3.26 -6.01 10.32
CA ARG A 61 2.93 -5.33 11.58
C ARG A 61 1.57 -4.63 11.54
N ASN A 62 1.08 -4.31 10.34
CA ASN A 62 -0.12 -3.50 10.11
C ASN A 62 -1.26 -4.28 9.43
N LEU A 63 -1.23 -5.62 9.49
CA LEU A 63 -2.18 -6.51 8.80
C LEU A 63 -3.66 -6.20 9.10
N ASN A 64 -3.95 -5.75 10.32
CA ASN A 64 -5.30 -5.40 10.76
C ASN A 64 -5.90 -4.21 9.99
N ASN A 65 -5.08 -3.40 9.33
CA ASN A 65 -5.50 -2.15 8.69
C ASN A 65 -5.74 -2.30 7.17
N ALA A 66 -5.34 -3.43 6.56
CA ALA A 66 -5.39 -3.64 5.10
C ALA A 66 -6.25 -4.82 4.63
N GLY A 67 -6.92 -5.56 5.52
CA GLY A 67 -7.68 -6.74 5.10
C GLY A 67 -6.80 -7.88 4.56
N SER A 68 -5.59 -8.02 5.10
CA SER A 68 -4.51 -8.88 4.60
C SER A 68 -4.64 -10.36 5.02
N LYS A 69 -5.85 -10.93 4.89
CA LYS A 69 -6.15 -12.32 5.29
C LYS A 69 -5.21 -13.33 4.62
N GLU A 70 -4.90 -13.14 3.35
CA GLU A 70 -4.01 -14.02 2.56
C GLU A 70 -2.58 -14.02 3.10
N LEU A 71 -2.06 -12.87 3.54
CA LEU A 71 -0.72 -12.79 4.14
C LEU A 71 -0.68 -13.48 5.49
N ILE A 72 -1.70 -13.30 6.33
CA ILE A 72 -1.84 -14.00 7.61
C ILE A 72 -1.87 -15.52 7.39
N GLU A 73 -2.58 -15.98 6.37
CA GLU A 73 -2.65 -17.41 6.02
C GLU A 73 -1.29 -17.94 5.53
N SER A 74 -0.57 -17.16 4.73
CA SER A 74 0.76 -17.53 4.25
C SER A 74 1.77 -17.69 5.39
N GLU A 75 1.67 -16.89 6.45
CA GLU A 75 2.54 -17.03 7.63
C GLU A 75 2.22 -18.28 8.45
N LYS A 76 0.94 -18.61 8.63
CA LYS A 76 0.53 -19.82 9.34
C LYS A 76 1.04 -21.08 8.66
N ASN A 77 1.05 -21.11 7.33
CA ASN A 77 1.57 -22.26 6.58
C ASN A 77 3.08 -22.45 6.74
N VAL A 78 3.86 -21.37 6.94
CA VAL A 78 5.31 -21.45 7.24
C VAL A 78 5.58 -21.96 8.66
N ILE A 79 4.64 -21.81 9.61
CA ILE A 79 4.79 -22.27 10.99
C ILE A 79 4.44 -23.77 11.14
N ASN A 80 3.75 -24.36 10.15
CA ASN A 80 3.26 -25.74 10.18
C ASN A 80 4.13 -26.73 9.37
N GLU A 81 5.30 -26.32 8.89
CA GLU A 81 6.33 -27.18 8.26
C GLU A 81 7.59 -27.34 9.13
#